data_AF-A0A350P8M8-F1
#
_entry.id   AF-A0A350P8M8-F1
#
_cell.length_a   1.000
_cell.length_b   1.000
_cell.length_c   1.000
_cell.angle_alpha   90.00
_cell.angle_beta   90.00
_cell.angle_gamma   90.00
#
_symmetry.space_group_name_H-M   'P 1'
#
loop_
_entity.id
_entity.type
_entity.pdbx_description
1 polymer ?
#
loop_
_entity_poly.entity_id
_entity_poly.type
_entity_poly.pdbx_seq_one_letter_code
_entity_poly.pdbx_strand_id
1 'polypeptide(L)'
;MHSTPVVTVDGPSGAGKGTLSSLLAKKLGWHFLDSGAIYRVLAVAALHHDLPCEDEECVVPLATGLDVSFETNEDATRIILEGEDVTDDIRTEDVGAVASKVAALP
;
A
#
# COMPACT_ATOMS: atom_id res chain seq x y z
N MET A 1 16.25 -6.52 -23.30
CA MET A 1 15.12 -6.06 -22.48
C MET A 1 15.40 -4.63 -22.09
N HIS A 2 14.53 -3.68 -22.42
CA HIS A 2 14.63 -2.34 -21.85
C HIS A 2 14.18 -2.44 -20.39
N SER A 3 15.02 -1.96 -19.46
CA SER A 3 14.62 -1.83 -18.06
C SER A 3 13.57 -0.74 -17.97
N THR A 4 12.41 -1.04 -17.39
CA THR A 4 11.44 0.01 -17.02
C THR A 4 12.13 0.91 -15.99
N PRO A 5 12.19 2.24 -16.22
CA PRO A 5 12.80 3.16 -15.27
C PRO A 5 11.97 3.26 -13.99
N VAL A 6 12.66 3.41 -12.85
CA VAL A 6 12.04 3.53 -11.52
C VAL A 6 12.56 4.80 -10.85
N VAL A 7 11.67 5.55 -10.20
CA VAL A 7 11.99 6.72 -9.39
C VAL A 7 11.51 6.45 -7.97
N THR A 8 12.40 6.65 -6.99
CA THR A 8 12.06 6.57 -5.56
C THR A 8 12.07 7.97 -4.93
N VAL A 9 11.18 8.21 -3.97
CA VAL A 9 11.03 9.50 -3.28
C VAL A 9 10.97 9.27 -1.78
N ASP A 10 12.10 9.49 -1.12
CA ASP A 10 12.30 9.20 0.31
C ASP A 10 12.40 10.48 1.16
N GLY A 11 12.11 10.34 2.46
CA GLY A 11 12.15 11.45 3.42
C GLY A 11 11.17 11.27 4.60
N PRO A 12 11.18 12.17 5.58
CA PRO A 12 10.38 12.02 6.81
C PRO A 12 8.87 12.10 6.55
N SER A 13 8.08 11.64 7.54
CA SER A 13 6.62 11.80 7.51
C SER A 13 6.24 13.28 7.43
N GLY A 14 5.16 13.60 6.73
CA GLY A 14 4.69 14.98 6.54
C GLY A 14 5.47 15.84 5.53
N ALA A 15 6.56 15.35 4.93
CA ALA A 15 7.36 16.11 3.96
C ALA A 15 6.72 16.31 2.57
N GLY A 16 5.49 15.82 2.34
CA GLY A 16 4.79 15.95 1.06
C GLY A 16 5.17 14.93 -0.03
N LYS A 17 5.89 13.86 0.32
CA LYS A 17 6.38 12.84 -0.63
C LYS A 17 5.27 12.19 -1.47
N GLY A 18 4.16 11.81 -0.84
CA GLY A 18 3.02 11.21 -1.53
C GLY A 18 2.43 12.16 -2.57
N THR A 19 2.22 13.42 -2.19
CA THR A 19 1.74 14.47 -3.11
C THR A 19 2.69 14.68 -4.28
N LEU A 20 4.00 14.80 -4.02
CA LEU A 20 5.01 14.97 -5.08
C LEU A 20 5.05 13.77 -6.03
N SER A 21 5.07 12.56 -5.49
CA SER A 21 5.19 11.32 -6.25
C SER A 21 3.96 11.08 -7.13
N SER A 22 2.76 11.33 -6.60
CA SER A 22 1.51 11.26 -7.36
C SER A 22 1.49 12.27 -8.51
N LEU A 23 1.87 13.54 -8.26
CA LEU A 23 1.94 14.57 -9.31
C LEU A 23 2.99 14.23 -10.38
N LEU A 24 4.14 13.67 -9.98
CA LEU A 24 5.19 13.25 -10.91
C LEU A 24 4.71 12.10 -11.80
N ALA A 25 4.09 11.07 -11.21
CA ALA A 25 3.52 9.94 -11.94
C ALA A 25 2.45 10.40 -12.93
N LYS A 26 1.52 11.27 -12.51
CA LYS A 26 0.51 11.88 -13.40
C LYS A 26 1.13 12.65 -14.55
N LYS A 27 2.16 13.47 -14.27
CA LYS A 27 2.86 14.26 -15.31
C LYS A 27 3.60 13.38 -16.33
N LEU A 28 4.12 12.23 -15.91
CA LEU A 28 4.86 11.31 -16.77
C LEU A 28 3.99 10.23 -17.41
N GLY A 29 2.74 10.06 -16.98
CA GLY A 29 1.90 8.93 -17.36
C GLY A 29 2.44 7.60 -16.84
N TRP A 30 3.10 7.61 -15.68
CA TRP A 30 3.71 6.43 -15.06
C TRP A 30 2.83 5.84 -13.97
N HIS A 31 3.11 4.58 -13.63
CA HIS A 31 2.54 3.95 -12.44
C HIS A 31 3.03 4.66 -11.17
N PHE A 32 2.14 4.74 -10.17
CA PHE A 32 2.42 5.25 -8.84
C PHE A 32 2.24 4.12 -7.82
N LEU A 33 3.17 4.02 -6.88
CA LEU A 33 3.10 3.06 -5.78
C LEU A 33 3.45 3.79 -4.47
N ASP A 34 2.52 3.77 -3.52
CA ASP A 34 2.75 4.23 -2.15
C ASP A 34 3.13 3.03 -1.29
N SER A 35 4.40 2.96 -0.86
CA SER A 35 4.88 1.87 -0.02
C SER A 35 4.14 1.79 1.32
N GLY A 36 3.69 2.91 1.86
CA GLY A 36 2.88 2.93 3.08
C GLY A 36 1.49 2.33 2.86
N ALA A 37 0.93 2.45 1.65
CA ALA A 37 -0.35 1.83 1.31
C ALA A 37 -0.24 0.30 1.28
N ILE A 38 0.88 -0.28 0.84
CA ILE A 38 1.06 -1.74 0.79
C ILE A 38 0.91 -2.37 2.19
N TYR A 39 1.57 -1.80 3.21
CA TYR A 39 1.44 -2.30 4.59
C TYR A 39 0.03 -2.15 5.15
N ARG A 40 -0.70 -1.10 4.73
CA ARG A 40 -2.09 -0.91 5.13
C ARG A 40 -3.04 -1.87 4.43
N VAL A 41 -2.81 -2.18 3.16
CA VAL A 41 -3.56 -3.23 2.45
C VAL A 41 -3.33 -4.58 3.12
N LEU A 42 -2.09 -4.90 3.48
CA LEU A 42 -1.78 -6.14 4.20
C LEU A 42 -2.47 -6.18 5.57
N ALA A 43 -2.55 -5.05 6.28
CA ALA A 43 -3.30 -4.94 7.52
C ALA A 43 -4.82 -5.15 7.31
N VAL A 44 -5.41 -4.56 6.26
CA VAL A 44 -6.82 -4.80 5.90
C VAL A 44 -7.05 -6.28 5.62
N ALA A 45 -6.19 -6.92 4.80
CA ALA A 45 -6.28 -8.33 4.51
C ALA A 45 -6.21 -9.18 5.78
N ALA A 46 -5.25 -8.90 6.68
CA ALA A 46 -5.11 -9.65 7.92
C ALA A 46 -6.35 -9.50 8.82
N LEU A 47 -6.95 -8.31 8.87
CA LEU A 47 -8.20 -8.05 9.60
C LEU A 47 -9.40 -8.76 8.95
N HIS A 48 -9.52 -8.76 7.62
CA HIS A 48 -10.60 -9.44 6.90
C HIS A 48 -10.57 -10.96 7.08
N HIS A 49 -9.38 -11.54 7.19
CA HIS A 49 -9.17 -12.98 7.40
C HIS A 49 -9.10 -13.38 8.89
N ASP A 50 -9.37 -12.46 9.82
CA ASP A 50 -9.26 -12.68 11.27
C ASP A 50 -7.89 -13.25 11.71
N LEU A 51 -6.81 -12.85 11.02
CA LEU A 51 -5.46 -13.34 11.26
C LEU A 51 -4.72 -12.51 12.32
N PRO A 52 -3.93 -13.15 13.18
CA PRO A 52 -3.11 -12.44 14.16
C PRO A 52 -2.02 -11.63 13.48
N CYS A 53 -2.19 -10.30 13.44
CA CYS A 53 -1.30 -9.37 12.73
C CYS A 53 0.09 -9.19 13.37
N GLU A 54 0.30 -9.75 14.56
CA GLU A 54 1.57 -9.74 15.30
C GLU A 54 2.35 -11.06 15.12
N ASP A 55 1.76 -12.03 14.41
CA ASP A 55 2.37 -13.33 14.14
C ASP A 55 2.92 -13.37 12.71
N GLU A 56 4.25 -13.33 12.60
CA GLU A 56 4.97 -13.36 11.33
C GLU A 56 4.63 -14.61 10.51
N GLU A 57 4.49 -15.78 11.14
CA GLU A 57 4.19 -17.03 10.43
C GLU A 57 2.81 -16.99 9.77
N CYS A 58 1.87 -16.24 10.36
CA CYS A 58 0.54 -16.03 9.79
C CYS A 58 0.54 -14.95 8.69
N VAL A 59 1.32 -13.89 8.85
CA VAL A 59 1.30 -12.72 7.94
C VAL A 59 2.13 -12.93 6.67
N VAL A 60 3.24 -13.69 6.73
CA VAL A 60 4.14 -13.91 5.57
C VAL A 60 3.43 -14.56 4.38
N PRO A 61 2.63 -15.64 4.54
CA PRO A 61 1.89 -16.23 3.43
C PRO A 61 0.89 -15.25 2.80
N LEU A 62 0.20 -14.46 3.63
CA LEU A 62 -0.75 -13.45 3.18
C LEU A 62 -0.05 -12.34 2.38
N ALA A 63 1.09 -11.84 2.87
CA ALA A 63 1.88 -10.82 2.19
C ALA A 63 2.41 -11.31 0.82
N THR A 64 2.81 -12.58 0.74
CA THR A 64 3.34 -13.18 -0.48
C THR A 64 2.26 -13.40 -1.55
N GLY A 65 1.05 -13.73 -1.10
CA GLY A 65 -0.11 -14.00 -1.96
C GLY A 65 -1.07 -12.82 -2.12
N LEU A 66 -0.69 -11.61 -1.69
CA LEU A 66 -1.57 -10.47 -1.60
C LEU A 66 -2.12 -10.07 -2.99
N ASP A 67 -3.41 -10.34 -3.22
CA ASP A 67 -4.11 -9.98 -4.44
C ASP A 67 -4.54 -8.50 -4.39
N VAL A 68 -3.60 -7.61 -4.71
CA VAL A 68 -3.81 -6.16 -4.70
C VAL A 68 -3.59 -5.54 -6.08
N SER A 69 -4.51 -4.67 -6.48
CA SER A 69 -4.35 -3.80 -7.64
C SER A 69 -4.46 -2.32 -7.25
N PHE A 70 -3.57 -1.50 -7.82
CA PHE A 70 -3.59 -0.05 -7.69
C PHE A 70 -4.06 0.55 -9.01
N GLU A 71 -5.36 0.85 -9.09
CA GLU A 71 -5.98 1.42 -10.27
C GLU A 71 -5.89 2.94 -10.19
N THR A 72 -4.95 3.53 -10.95
CA THR A 72 -4.77 4.98 -10.98
C THR A 72 -5.49 5.58 -12.19
N ASN A 73 -6.37 6.55 -11.93
CA ASN A 73 -7.07 7.36 -12.91
C ASN A 73 -6.69 8.84 -12.72
N GLU A 74 -7.19 9.74 -13.57
CA GLU A 74 -6.76 11.15 -13.57
C GLU A 74 -6.98 11.89 -12.24
N ASP A 75 -7.97 11.47 -11.45
CA ASP A 75 -8.40 12.18 -10.24
C ASP A 75 -8.07 11.45 -8.93
N ALA A 76 -7.90 10.12 -8.97
CA ALA A 76 -7.74 9.30 -7.78
C ALA A 76 -7.01 7.98 -8.08
N THR A 77 -6.57 7.32 -7.01
CA THR A 77 -6.09 5.94 -7.04
C THR A 77 -7.06 5.10 -6.24
N ARG A 78 -7.66 4.08 -6.88
CA ARG A 78 -8.44 3.04 -6.21
C ARG A 78 -7.55 1.86 -5.88
N ILE A 79 -7.80 1.26 -4.72
CA ILE A 79 -7.05 0.12 -4.22
C ILE A 79 -8.03 -1.04 -4.11
N ILE A 80 -7.82 -2.05 -4.95
CA ILE A 80 -8.65 -3.25 -4.97
C ILE A 80 -7.87 -4.37 -4.28
N LEU A 81 -8.48 -4.97 -3.26
CA LEU A 81 -7.95 -6.13 -2.54
C LEU A 81 -8.94 -7.27 -2.70
N GLU A 82 -8.52 -8.39 -3.28
CA GLU A 82 -9.36 -9.60 -3.46
C GLU A 82 -10.69 -9.30 -4.21
N GLY A 83 -10.68 -8.28 -5.08
CA GLY A 83 -11.85 -7.82 -5.83
C GLY A 83 -12.71 -6.76 -5.12
N GLU A 84 -12.39 -6.38 -3.88
CA GLU A 84 -13.11 -5.36 -3.11
C GLU A 84 -12.34 -4.03 -3.09
N ASP A 85 -13.08 -2.91 -3.15
CA ASP A 85 -12.47 -1.58 -3.06
C ASP A 85 -12.23 -1.20 -1.60
N VAL A 86 -10.96 -1.16 -1.20
CA VAL A 86 -10.50 -0.86 0.16
C VAL A 86 -9.85 0.53 0.28
N THR A 87 -10.09 1.41 -0.70
CA THR A 87 -9.42 2.72 -0.81
C THR A 87 -9.58 3.60 0.44
N ASP A 88 -10.74 3.53 1.08
CA ASP A 88 -11.04 4.29 2.29
C ASP A 88 -10.62 3.54 3.57
N ASP A 89 -10.74 2.21 3.58
CA ASP A 89 -10.38 1.37 4.74
C ASP A 89 -8.91 1.54 5.10
N ILE A 90 -8.03 1.58 4.09
CA ILE A 90 -6.59 1.79 4.28
C ILE A 90 -6.24 3.18 4.85
N ARG A 91 -7.21 4.09 5.02
CA ARG A 91 -6.99 5.42 5.61
C ARG A 91 -7.46 5.52 7.05
N THR A 92 -8.11 4.49 7.56
CA THR A 92 -8.59 4.45 8.95
C THR A 92 -7.43 4.40 9.94
N GLU A 93 -7.66 4.94 11.14
CA GLU A 93 -6.65 4.96 12.20
C GLU A 93 -6.31 3.54 12.69
N ASP A 94 -7.33 2.68 12.81
CA ASP A 94 -7.17 1.28 13.22
C ASP A 94 -6.26 0.50 12.25
N VAL A 95 -6.51 0.62 10.94
CA VAL A 95 -5.64 0.01 9.92
C VAL A 95 -4.23 0.60 9.96
N GLY A 96 -4.09 1.91 10.19
CA GLY A 96 -2.79 2.55 10.37
C GLY A 96 -2.00 1.99 11.55
N ALA A 97 -2.68 1.70 12.67
CA ALA A 97 -2.07 1.10 13.85
C ALA A 97 -1.63 -0.35 13.58
N VAL A 98 -2.48 -1.16 12.93
CA VAL A 98 -2.14 -2.54 12.56
C VAL A 98 -1.00 -2.59 11.55
N ALA A 99 -1.02 -1.74 10.52
CA ALA A 99 0.05 -1.64 9.53
C ALA A 99 1.41 -1.32 10.15
N SER A 100 1.43 -0.48 11.19
CA SER A 100 2.64 -0.15 11.94
C SER A 100 3.21 -1.37 12.68
N LYS A 101 2.34 -2.24 13.22
CA LYS A 101 2.76 -3.50 13.87
C LYS A 101 3.32 -4.49 12.84
N VAL A 102 2.60 -4.68 11.74
CA VAL A 102 3.02 -5.57 10.64
C VAL A 102 4.35 -5.13 10.05
N ALA A 103 4.54 -3.82 9.84
CA ALA A 103 5.78 -3.27 9.29
C ALA A 103 6.98 -3.36 10.24
N ALA A 104 6.75 -3.64 11.53
CA ALA A 104 7.80 -3.79 12.53
C ALA A 104 8.23 -5.25 12.76
N LEU A 105 7.57 -6.21 12.10
CA LEU A 105 8.00 -7.60 12.09
C LEU A 105 9.38 -7.73 11.40
N PRO A 106 10.24 -8.64 11.89
CA PRO A 106 11.66 -8.71 11.52
C PRO A 106 11.93 -9.18 10.09
#